data_AF-A0A7V1I4I6-F1
#
_entry.id   AF-A0A7V1I4I6-F1
#
_cell.length_a   1.000
_cell.length_b   1.000
_cell.length_c   1.000
_cell.angle_alpha   90.00
_cell.angle_beta   90.00
_cell.angle_gamma   90.00
#
_symmetry.space_group_name_H-M   'P 1'
#
loop_
_entity.id
_entity.type
_entity.pdbx_description
1 polymer ?
#
loop_
_entity_poly.entity_id
_entity_poly.type
_entity_poly.pdbx_seq_one_letter_code
_entity_poly.pdbx_strand_id
1 'polypeptide(L)'
;LPIITGLSSPNDVAVKTAISLLNLWKQKNLSGQKLSEIHVDENLGLSIFTLEGHQFLLGNTNFAEKLRNLQKVLAYFQRTKNRIKLIDLTNIHRIYAKTE
;
A
#
# COMPACT_ATOMS: atom_id res chain seq x y z
N LEU A 1 -4.25 4.46 -15.53
CA LEU A 1 -2.88 4.35 -14.98
C LEU A 1 -2.94 4.85 -13.55
N PRO A 2 -2.23 4.21 -12.60
CA PRO A 2 -2.19 4.71 -11.22
C PRO A 2 -1.51 6.07 -11.15
N ILE A 3 -1.97 6.93 -10.23
CA ILE A 3 -1.45 8.28 -10.02
C ILE A 3 -0.55 8.35 -8.77
N ILE A 4 0.38 9.30 -8.76
CA ILE A 4 1.19 9.63 -7.57
C ILE A 4 0.74 11.01 -7.10
N THR A 5 0.42 11.15 -5.80
CA THR A 5 -0.14 12.37 -5.19
C THR A 5 0.61 12.74 -3.91
N GLY A 6 0.24 13.87 -3.28
CA GLY A 6 0.80 14.30 -2.00
C GLY A 6 2.17 14.96 -2.07
N LEU A 7 2.69 15.18 -3.29
CA LEU A 7 3.94 15.90 -3.51
C LEU A 7 3.70 17.41 -3.43
N SER A 8 4.30 18.06 -2.42
CA SER A 8 4.30 19.53 -2.23
C SER A 8 5.25 20.24 -3.21
N SER A 9 6.27 19.54 -3.66
CA SER A 9 7.24 19.94 -4.68
C SER A 9 7.73 18.70 -5.43
N PRO A 10 8.33 18.83 -6.64
CA PRO A 10 8.99 17.72 -7.31
C PRO A 10 10.25 17.30 -6.51
N ASN A 11 10.03 16.57 -5.42
CA ASN A 11 11.07 15.90 -4.67
C ASN A 11 11.43 14.61 -5.40
N ASP A 12 12.57 14.66 -6.08
CA ASP A 12 13.14 13.57 -6.86
C ASP A 12 13.19 12.23 -6.10
N VAL A 13 13.49 12.25 -4.80
CA VAL A 13 13.60 11.03 -3.98
C VAL A 13 12.24 10.42 -3.70
N ALA A 14 11.26 11.23 -3.34
CA ALA A 14 9.90 10.76 -3.04
C ALA A 14 9.23 10.16 -4.29
N VAL A 15 9.37 10.84 -5.43
CA VAL A 15 8.88 10.36 -6.73
C VAL A 15 9.54 9.03 -7.10
N LYS A 16 10.87 8.93 -7.02
CA LYS A 16 11.60 7.69 -7.31
C LYS A 16 11.14 6.55 -6.39
N THR A 17 10.98 6.81 -5.10
CA THR A 17 10.50 5.82 -4.14
C THR A 17 9.09 5.33 -4.47
N ALA A 18 8.17 6.23 -4.81
CA ALA A 18 6.80 5.89 -5.22
C ALA A 18 6.79 5.06 -6.51
N ILE A 19 7.63 5.41 -7.50
CA ILE A 19 7.78 4.62 -8.74
C ILE A 19 8.35 3.23 -8.44
N SER A 20 9.36 3.13 -7.56
CA SER A 20 9.90 1.84 -7.13
C SER A 20 8.84 0.98 -6.45
N LEU A 21 8.02 1.56 -5.58
CA LEU A 21 6.89 0.87 -4.95
C LEU A 21 5.86 0.40 -5.99
N LEU A 22 5.52 1.23 -6.98
CA LEU A 22 4.62 0.86 -8.07
C LEU A 22 5.16 -0.35 -8.86
N ASN A 23 6.46 -0.37 -9.15
CA ASN A 23 7.09 -1.48 -9.85
C ASN A 23 7.07 -2.76 -9.02
N LEU A 24 7.36 -2.67 -7.72
CA LEU A 24 7.24 -3.80 -6.80
C LEU A 24 5.81 -4.32 -6.70
N TRP A 25 4.81 -3.43 -6.66
CA TRP A 25 3.40 -3.79 -6.67
C TRP A 25 3.03 -4.63 -7.90
N LYS A 26 3.41 -4.15 -9.09
CA LYS A 26 3.14 -4.85 -10.36
C LYS A 26 3.75 -6.25 -10.40
N GLN A 27 4.92 -6.44 -9.77
CA GLN A 27 5.59 -7.75 -9.71
C GLN A 27 4.92 -8.73 -8.73
N LYS A 28 4.29 -8.24 -7.66
CA LYS A 28 3.79 -9.09 -6.57
C LYS A 28 2.42 -9.72 -6.83
N ASN A 29 1.71 -9.33 -7.89
CA ASN A 29 0.38 -9.83 -8.27
C ASN A 29 -0.56 -9.99 -7.05
N LEU A 30 -0.83 -8.88 -6.36
CA LEU A 30 -1.58 -8.86 -5.11
C LEU A 30 -3.08 -9.10 -5.35
N SER A 31 -3.47 -10.37 -5.40
CA SER A 31 -4.85 -10.90 -5.31
C SER A 31 -5.95 -10.03 -5.95
N GLY A 32 -5.74 -9.58 -7.19
CA GLY A 32 -6.73 -8.81 -7.94
C GLY A 32 -6.96 -7.36 -7.48
N GLN A 33 -6.15 -6.86 -6.53
CA GLN A 33 -6.20 -5.47 -6.09
C GLN A 33 -5.66 -4.55 -7.18
N LYS A 34 -6.50 -3.63 -7.66
CA LYS A 34 -6.10 -2.68 -8.71
C LYS A 34 -5.66 -1.38 -8.05
N LEU A 35 -4.36 -1.08 -8.15
CA LEU A 35 -3.81 0.15 -7.61
C LEU A 35 -4.39 1.37 -8.35
N SER A 36 -4.97 2.30 -7.60
CA SER A 36 -5.49 3.57 -8.11
C SER A 36 -4.50 4.71 -7.86
N GLU A 37 -3.90 4.75 -6.66
CA GLU A 37 -3.07 5.86 -6.21
C GLU A 37 -1.94 5.38 -5.28
N ILE A 38 -0.78 6.03 -5.40
CA ILE A 38 0.26 6.04 -4.38
C ILE A 38 0.33 7.46 -3.82
N HIS A 39 -0.04 7.61 -2.55
CA HIS A 39 0.02 8.89 -1.86
C HIS A 39 1.33 9.02 -1.10
N VAL A 40 1.99 10.16 -1.27
CA VAL A 40 3.20 10.53 -0.53
C VAL A 40 2.81 11.48 0.60
N ASP A 41 3.12 11.09 1.84
CA ASP A 41 3.02 11.97 3.00
C ASP A 41 4.41 12.15 3.63
N GLU A 42 4.80 13.39 3.94
CA GLU A 42 6.14 13.70 4.48
C GLU A 42 6.37 13.08 5.87
N ASN A 43 5.32 12.92 6.68
CA ASN A 43 5.41 12.41 8.05
C ASN A 43 5.10 10.91 8.12
N LEU A 44 4.09 10.46 7.37
CA LEU A 44 3.57 9.10 7.42
C LEU A 44 4.16 8.18 6.34
N GLY A 45 4.83 8.75 5.34
CA GLY A 45 5.42 8.02 4.23
C GLY A 45 4.41 7.63 3.15
N LEU A 46 4.63 6.48 2.51
CA LEU A 46 3.80 6.05 1.39
C LEU A 46 2.55 5.31 1.85
N SER A 47 1.44 5.61 1.18
CA SER A 47 0.20 4.85 1.25
C SER A 47 -0.24 4.42 -0.14
N ILE A 48 -0.90 3.26 -0.23
CA ILE A 48 -1.52 2.76 -1.46
C ILE A 48 -3.04 2.81 -1.30
N PHE A 49 -3.71 3.28 -2.34
CA PHE A 49 -5.15 3.15 -2.49
C PHE A 49 -5.48 2.26 -3.68
N THR A 50 -6.57 1.51 -3.56
CA THR A 50 -7.03 0.61 -4.62
C THR A 50 -8.41 1.01 -5.14
N LEU A 51 -8.76 0.53 -6.34
CA LEU A 51 -10.09 0.73 -6.93
C LEU A 51 -11.19 -0.01 -6.15
N GLU A 52 -10.81 -0.97 -5.31
CA GLU A 52 -11.71 -1.69 -4.41
C GLU A 52 -12.03 -0.88 -3.14
N GLY A 53 -11.45 0.32 -2.98
CA GLY A 53 -11.70 1.20 -1.84
C GLY A 53 -10.82 0.91 -0.62
N HIS A 54 -9.79 0.08 -0.77
CA HIS A 54 -8.86 -0.23 0.31
C HIS A 54 -7.76 0.83 0.44
N GLN A 55 -7.36 1.11 1.68
CA GLN A 55 -6.16 1.88 2.00
C GLN A 55 -5.09 1.01 2.67
N PHE A 56 -3.86 1.08 2.20
CA PHE A 56 -2.71 0.39 2.80
C PHE A 56 -1.64 1.40 3.21
N LEU A 57 -1.39 1.52 4.52
CA LEU A 57 -0.32 2.38 5.04
C LEU A 57 0.99 1.60 5.02
N LEU A 58 2.01 2.09 4.32
CA LEU A 58 3.28 1.38 4.16
C LEU A 58 4.44 2.08 4.86
N GLY A 59 4.39 3.38 5.11
CA GLY A 59 5.55 4.11 5.62
C GLY A 59 6.63 4.28 4.55
N ASN A 60 7.89 4.40 4.97
CA ASN A 60 8.99 4.79 4.08
C ASN A 60 9.94 3.65 3.68
N THR A 61 9.82 2.47 4.28
CA THR A 61 10.82 1.41 4.17
C THR A 61 10.21 0.01 4.10
N ASN A 62 11.02 -0.98 3.76
CA ASN A 62 10.70 -2.42 3.80
C ASN A 62 9.50 -2.84 2.93
N PHE A 63 9.26 -2.14 1.82
CA PHE A 63 8.10 -2.36 0.94
C PHE A 63 7.95 -3.82 0.50
N ALA A 64 9.05 -4.47 0.09
CA ALA A 64 8.98 -5.85 -0.39
C ALA A 64 8.46 -6.82 0.68
N GLU A 65 8.81 -6.61 1.96
CA GLU A 65 8.32 -7.41 3.07
C GLU A 65 6.87 -7.05 3.42
N LYS A 66 6.56 -5.75 3.47
CA LYS A 66 5.20 -5.26 3.74
C LYS A 66 4.20 -5.76 2.69
N LEU A 67 4.57 -5.78 1.41
CA LEU A 67 3.73 -6.34 0.35
C LEU A 67 3.57 -7.87 0.44
N ARG A 68 4.60 -8.60 0.88
CA ARG A 68 4.43 -10.05 1.18
C ARG A 68 3.46 -10.28 2.33
N ASN A 69 3.55 -9.47 3.37
CA ASN A 69 2.64 -9.54 4.51
C ASN A 69 1.21 -9.15 4.11
N LEU A 70 1.05 -8.09 3.32
CA LEU A 70 -0.23 -7.67 2.75
C LEU A 70 -0.91 -8.79 1.99
N GLN A 71 -0.17 -9.54 1.15
CA GLN A 71 -0.73 -10.67 0.42
C GLN A 71 -1.36 -11.73 1.35
N LYS A 72 -0.68 -12.07 2.45
CA LYS A 72 -1.18 -13.03 3.45
C LYS A 72 -2.44 -12.51 4.13
N VAL A 73 -2.46 -11.22 4.49
CA VAL A 73 -3.59 -10.58 5.15
C VAL A 73 -4.80 -10.52 4.22
N LEU A 74 -4.62 -10.11 2.96
CA LEU A 74 -5.69 -10.11 1.97
C LEU A 74 -6.28 -11.51 1.76
N ALA A 75 -5.44 -12.55 1.68
CA ALA A 75 -5.91 -13.93 1.56
C ALA A 75 -6.73 -14.39 2.79
N TYR A 76 -6.36 -13.97 3.99
CA TYR A 76 -7.13 -14.24 5.21
C TYR A 76 -8.51 -13.58 5.14
N PHE A 77 -8.58 -12.28 4.85
CA PHE A 77 -9.86 -11.54 4.79
C PHE A 77 -10.76 -12.00 3.64
N GLN A 78 -10.18 -12.40 2.52
CA GLN A 78 -10.93 -13.03 1.43
C GLN A 78 -11.64 -14.32 1.89
N ARG A 79 -10.96 -15.14 2.71
CA ARG A 79 -11.55 -16.37 3.27
C ARG A 79 -12.64 -16.08 4.29
N THR A 80 -12.48 -15.05 5.13
CA THR A 80 -13.46 -14.70 6.16
C THR A 80 -14.62 -13.84 5.63
N LYS A 81 -14.58 -13.42 4.35
CA LYS A 81 -15.56 -12.55 3.68
C LYS A 81 -15.78 -11.20 4.39
N ASN A 82 -14.81 -10.76 5.19
CA ASN A 82 -14.85 -9.46 5.85
C ASN A 82 -14.30 -8.39 4.91
N ARG A 83 -15.01 -7.28 4.78
CA ARG A 83 -14.53 -6.13 4.03
C ARG A 83 -13.52 -5.36 4.84
N ILE A 84 -12.40 -5.05 4.21
CA ILE A 84 -11.31 -4.30 4.80
C ILE A 84 -11.48 -2.86 4.38
N LYS A 85 -11.34 -1.92 5.31
CA LYS A 85 -11.21 -0.50 4.98
C LYS A 85 -9.75 -0.08 4.89
N LEU A 86 -8.97 -0.48 5.89
CA LEU A 86 -7.58 -0.06 6.04
C LEU A 86 -6.71 -1.21 6.57
N ILE A 87 -5.49 -1.34 6.04
CA ILE A 87 -4.42 -2.16 6.62
C ILE A 87 -3.22 -1.27 6.88
N ASP A 88 -2.79 -1.23 8.14
CA ASP A 88 -1.56 -0.57 8.57
C ASP A 88 -0.41 -1.58 8.60
N LEU A 89 0.57 -1.36 7.72
CA LEU A 89 1.79 -2.14 7.57
C LEU A 89 3.03 -1.30 7.94
N THR A 90 2.86 -0.14 8.56
CA THR A 90 3.99 0.76 8.92
C THR A 90 4.98 0.05 9.84
N ASN A 91 4.47 -0.79 10.76
CA ASN A 91 5.23 -1.71 11.60
C ASN A 91 5.39 -3.08 10.93
N ILE A 92 6.62 -3.57 10.78
CA ILE A 92 6.89 -4.87 10.12
C ILE A 92 6.50 -6.08 10.98
N HIS A 93 6.47 -5.93 12.31
CA HIS A 93 6.21 -7.02 13.27
C HIS A 93 4.74 -7.11 13.68
N ARG A 94 3.94 -6.06 13.45
CA ARG A 94 2.52 -6.01 13.81
C ARG A 94 1.74 -5.34 12.71
N ILE A 95 0.66 -5.99 12.29
CA ILE A 95 -0.24 -5.51 11.25
C ILE A 95 -1.58 -5.20 11.91
N TYR A 96 -2.09 -4.00 11.70
CA TYR A 96 -3.43 -3.63 12.14
C TYR A 96 -4.36 -3.56 10.94
N ALA A 97 -5.57 -4.06 11.10
CA ALA A 97 -6.59 -4.00 10.06
C ALA A 97 -7.88 -3.43 10.64
N LYS A 98 -8.47 -2.47 9.93
CA LYS A 98 -9.80 -1.94 10.22
C LYS A 98 -10.76 -2.50 9.18
N THR A 99 -11.78 -3.21 9.63
CA THR A 99 -12.89 -3.68 8.78
C THR A 99 -13.98 -2.62 8.68
N GLU A 100 -14.89 -2.80 7.73
CA GLU A 100 -16.19 -2.10 7.71
C GLU A 100 -17.07 -2.49 8.90
#